data_AF-A0A0M1J3A6-F1
#
_entry.id   AF-A0A0M1J3A6-F1
#
_cell.length_a   1.000
_cell.length_b   1.000
_cell.length_c   1.000
_cell.angle_alpha   90.00
_cell.angle_beta   90.00
_cell.angle_gamma   90.00
#
_symmetry.space_group_name_H-M   'P 1'
#
loop_
_entity.id
_entity.type
_entity.pdbx_description
1 polymer ?
#
loop_
_entity_poly.entity_id
_entity_poly.type
_entity_poly.pdbx_seq_one_letter_code
_entity_poly.pdbx_strand_id
1 'polypeptide(L)'
;MMIEVKNAKDFDKAYGRLVEYCEAAKNISEFAHKMCGLFLFGNITSADIEHFTALAKLHDFQLFTAQDIKDHITEADLDTLDKSS
;
A
#
# COMPACT_ATOMS: atom_id res chain seq x y z
N MET A 1 -10.15 -3.27 6.86
CA MET A 1 -9.03 -2.46 6.36
C MET A 1 -8.63 -2.99 5.01
N MET A 2 -8.39 -2.12 4.03
CA MET A 2 -7.92 -2.49 2.70
C MET A 2 -6.46 -2.06 2.59
N ILE A 3 -5.57 -2.99 2.25
CA ILE A 3 -4.12 -2.72 2.13
C ILE A 3 -3.68 -3.09 0.72
N GLU A 4 -3.12 -2.12 0.01
CA GLU A 4 -2.38 -2.36 -1.24
C GLU A 4 -0.91 -2.60 -0.90
N VAL A 5 -0.35 -3.71 -1.37
CA VAL A 5 1.04 -4.10 -1.09
C VAL A 5 1.85 -4.03 -2.38
N LYS A 6 2.90 -3.20 -2.42
CA LYS A 6 3.74 -3.01 -3.61
C LYS A 6 5.21 -2.78 -3.28
N ASN A 7 6.06 -3.09 -4.25
CA ASN A 7 7.45 -2.65 -4.20
C ASN A 7 7.49 -1.12 -4.33
N ALA A 8 8.38 -0.46 -3.60
CA ALA A 8 8.50 1.00 -3.58
C ALA A 8 8.77 1.60 -4.96
N LYS A 9 9.44 0.87 -5.86
CA LYS A 9 9.66 1.33 -7.25
C LYS A 9 8.36 1.49 -8.05
N ASP A 10 7.29 0.83 -7.61
CA ASP A 10 5.98 0.84 -8.25
C ASP A 10 5.00 1.80 -7.54
N PHE A 11 5.52 2.73 -6.73
CA PHE A 11 4.73 3.64 -5.89
C PHE A 11 3.65 4.38 -6.67
N ASP A 12 3.97 5.04 -7.79
CA ASP A 12 2.98 5.85 -8.53
C ASP A 12 1.76 5.03 -8.96
N LYS A 13 2.00 3.77 -9.38
CA LYS A 13 0.92 2.84 -9.75
C LYS A 13 0.14 2.36 -8.53
N ALA A 14 0.84 2.07 -7.43
CA ALA A 14 0.23 1.63 -6.17
C ALA A 14 -0.67 2.72 -5.58
N TYR A 15 -0.16 3.95 -5.59
CA TYR A 15 -0.81 5.14 -5.08
C TYR A 15 -2.08 5.48 -5.86
N GLY A 16 -2.01 5.52 -7.21
CA GLY A 16 -3.19 5.80 -8.04
C GLY A 16 -4.33 4.81 -7.77
N ARG A 17 -4.02 3.51 -7.69
CA ARG A 17 -5.01 2.47 -7.42
C ARG A 17 -5.59 2.57 -6.01
N LEU A 18 -4.76 2.83 -5.01
CA LEU A 18 -5.24 2.97 -3.63
C LEU A 18 -6.22 4.13 -3.50
N VAL A 19 -5.91 5.30 -4.09
CA VAL A 19 -6.82 6.45 -4.08
C VAL A 19 -8.15 6.10 -4.75
N GLU A 20 -8.12 5.45 -5.91
CA GLU A 20 -9.33 4.98 -6.61
C GLU A 20 -10.16 4.03 -5.74
N TYR A 21 -9.51 3.06 -5.07
CA TYR A 21 -10.21 2.12 -4.19
C TYR A 21 -10.81 2.78 -2.96
N CYS A 22 -10.11 3.74 -2.35
CA CYS A 22 -10.61 4.46 -1.18
C CYS A 22 -11.81 5.35 -1.55
N GLU A 23 -11.75 6.05 -2.67
CA GLU A 23 -12.87 6.84 -3.17
C GLU A 23 -14.07 5.97 -3.57
N ALA A 24 -13.84 4.83 -4.23
CA ALA A 24 -14.89 3.87 -4.53
C ALA A 24 -15.52 3.28 -3.25
N ALA A 25 -14.71 2.96 -2.24
CA ALA A 25 -15.17 2.41 -0.97
C ALA A 25 -16.05 3.39 -0.18
N LYS A 26 -15.79 4.70 -0.25
CA LYS A 26 -16.66 5.74 0.35
C LYS A 26 -18.10 5.70 -0.18
N ASN A 27 -18.26 5.31 -1.45
CA ASN A 27 -19.57 5.23 -2.11
C ASN A 27 -20.30 3.91 -1.87
N ILE A 28 -19.68 2.95 -1.18
CA ILE A 28 -20.27 1.64 -0.86
C ILE A 28 -20.49 1.58 0.66
N SER A 29 -21.75 1.52 1.10
CA SER A 29 -22.13 1.63 2.53
C SER A 29 -21.45 0.59 3.43
N GLU A 30 -21.19 -0.61 2.93
CA GLU A 30 -20.47 -1.68 3.65
C GLU A 30 -18.98 -1.36 3.85
N PHE A 31 -18.38 -0.53 3.00
CA PHE A 31 -16.93 -0.26 3.01
C PHE A 31 -16.57 1.16 3.40
N ALA A 32 -17.56 2.06 3.54
CA ALA A 32 -17.35 3.46 3.92
C ALA A 32 -16.60 3.65 5.26
N HIS A 33 -16.61 2.65 6.13
CA HIS A 33 -15.91 2.67 7.42
C HIS A 33 -14.56 1.93 7.40
N LYS A 34 -14.14 1.34 6.26
CA LYS A 34 -12.87 0.62 6.17
C LYS A 34 -11.72 1.60 5.97
N MET A 35 -10.74 1.55 6.86
CA MET A 35 -9.47 2.27 6.67
C MET A 35 -8.69 1.72 5.47
N CYS A 36 -8.09 2.62 4.71
CA CYS A 36 -7.18 2.33 3.62
C CYS A 36 -5.71 2.38 4.08
N GLY A 37 -4.88 1.51 3.53
CA GLY A 37 -3.45 1.48 3.78
C GLY A 37 -2.62 1.13 2.54
N LEU A 38 -1.41 1.68 2.48
CA LEU A 38 -0.38 1.36 1.51
C LEU A 38 0.80 0.71 2.22
N PHE A 39 1.20 -0.49 1.81
CA PHE A 39 2.42 -1.13 2.28
C PHE A 39 3.46 -1.12 1.15
N LEU A 40 4.56 -0.42 1.39
CA LEU A 40 5.68 -0.32 0.45
C LEU A 40 6.87 -1.12 0.97
N PHE A 41 7.45 -1.96 0.10
CA PHE A 41 8.67 -2.70 0.42
C PHE A 41 9.81 -2.49 -0.58
N GLY A 42 11.05 -2.69 -0.13
CA GLY A 42 12.25 -2.62 -0.95
C GLY A 42 13.20 -1.50 -0.52
N ASN A 43 14.07 -1.06 -1.43
CA ASN A 43 15.02 0.01 -1.15
C ASN A 43 14.30 1.37 -1.12
N ILE A 44 13.85 1.78 0.06
CA ILE A 44 13.17 3.05 0.31
C ILE A 44 14.14 4.00 0.99
N THR A 45 14.40 5.15 0.39
CA THR A 45 15.24 6.19 1.00
C THR A 45 14.45 7.02 2.00
N SER A 46 15.14 7.75 2.88
CA SER A 46 14.46 8.68 3.81
C SER A 46 13.65 9.76 3.09
N ALA A 47 14.12 10.23 1.93
CA ALA A 47 13.40 11.19 1.11
C ALA A 47 12.10 10.60 0.52
N ASP A 48 12.13 9.33 0.11
CA ASP A 48 10.93 8.62 -0.36
C ASP A 48 9.91 8.47 0.79
N ILE A 49 10.36 8.11 1.99
CA ILE A 49 9.48 8.00 3.17
C ILE A 49 8.81 9.33 3.47
N GLU A 50 9.55 10.44 3.47
CA GLU A 50 8.99 11.77 3.68
C GLU A 50 7.95 12.13 2.62
N HIS A 51 8.26 11.86 1.35
CA HIS A 51 7.35 12.10 0.23
C HIS A 51 6.05 11.28 0.37
N PHE A 52 6.16 9.98 0.61
CA PHE A 52 5.00 9.08 0.76
C PHE A 52 4.16 9.43 1.99
N THR A 53 4.81 9.84 3.09
CA THR A 53 4.12 10.25 4.33
C THR A 53 3.31 11.53 4.10
N ALA A 54 3.81 12.47 3.31
CA ALA A 54 3.07 13.68 2.96
C ALA A 54 1.81 13.35 2.15
N LEU A 55 1.91 12.44 1.17
CA LEU A 55 0.78 11.98 0.36
C LEU A 55 -0.25 11.20 1.19
N ALA A 56 0.21 10.35 2.10
CA ALA A 56 -0.64 9.61 3.04
C ALA A 56 -1.52 10.53 3.89
N LYS A 57 -0.93 11.63 4.40
CA LYS A 57 -1.68 12.66 5.15
C LYS A 57 -2.68 13.42 4.28
N LEU A 58 -2.29 13.76 3.05
CA LEU A 58 -3.15 14.51 2.13
C LEU A 58 -4.41 13.72 1.75
N HIS A 59 -4.28 12.40 1.60
CA HIS A 59 -5.34 11.52 1.10
C HIS A 59 -5.94 10.58 2.16
N ASP A 60 -5.61 10.80 3.44
CA ASP A 60 -6.16 10.09 4.60
C ASP A 60 -6.06 8.56 4.50
N PHE A 61 -4.85 8.06 4.18
CA PHE A 61 -4.53 6.63 4.23
C PHE A 61 -3.33 6.35 5.13
N GLN A 62 -3.24 5.12 5.64
CA GLN A 62 -2.12 4.68 6.45
C GLN A 62 -0.95 4.21 5.58
N LEU A 63 0.27 4.66 5.87
CA LEU A 63 1.47 4.20 5.19
C LEU A 63 2.26 3.24 6.08
N PHE A 64 2.68 2.11 5.51
CA PHE A 64 3.58 1.14 6.10
C PHE A 64 4.79 0.96 5.16
N THR A 65 5.99 0.91 5.71
CA THR A 65 7.22 0.75 4.95
C THR A 65 8.09 -0.34 5.55
N ALA A 66 8.64 -1.21 4.72
CA ALA A 66 9.61 -2.23 5.12
C ALA A 66 10.72 -2.35 4.08
N GLN A 67 11.91 -2.81 4.47
CA GLN A 67 12.99 -3.02 3.52
C GLN A 67 12.87 -4.39 2.82
N ASP A 68 12.55 -5.43 3.59
CA ASP A 68 12.22 -6.76 3.07
C ASP A 68 10.76 -7.10 3.43
N ILE A 69 10.02 -7.64 2.47
CA ILE A 69 8.64 -8.08 2.67
C ILE A 69 8.59 -9.39 3.47
N LYS A 70 9.64 -10.22 3.41
CA LYS A 70 9.71 -11.54 4.06
C LYS A 70 9.60 -11.48 5.58
N ASP A 71 9.96 -10.36 6.18
CA ASP A 71 9.81 -10.14 7.63
C ASP A 71 8.35 -9.87 8.04
N HIS A 72 7.46 -9.66 7.06
CA HIS A 72 6.09 -9.20 7.26
C HIS A 72 5.02 -10.03 6.52
N ILE A 73 5.41 -10.99 5.69
CA ILE A 73 4.50 -11.93 5.02
C ILE A 73 4.97 -13.37 5.23
N THR A 74 4.03 -14.32 5.20
CA THR A 74 4.38 -15.74 5.38
C THR A 74 4.91 -16.34 4.07
N GLU A 75 5.64 -17.46 4.14
CA GLU A 75 6.09 -18.20 2.94
C GLU A 75 4.92 -18.54 1.99
N ALA A 76 3.72 -18.80 2.53
CA ALA A 76 2.53 -19.06 1.73
C ALA A 76 2.09 -17.84 0.90
N ASP A 77 2.33 -16.63 1.39
CA ASP A 77 1.97 -15.38 0.68
C ASP A 77 2.95 -15.10 -0.47
N LEU A 78 4.23 -15.47 -0.30
CA LEU A 78 5.27 -15.35 -1.34
C LEU A 78 4.99 -16.25 -2.55
N ASP A 79 4.58 -17.51 -2.30
CA ASP A 79 4.23 -18.49 -3.34
C ASP A 79 3.07 -18.02 -4.25
N THR A 80 2.26 -17.08 -3.77
CA THR A 80 1.13 -16.52 -4.51
C THR A 80 1.55 -15.33 -5.38
N LEU A 81 2.59 -14.59 -4.96
CA LEU A 81 3.15 -13.46 -5.71
C LEU A 81 3.97 -13.92 -6.92
N ASP A 82 4.75 -14.99 -6.78
CA ASP A 82 5.60 -15.53 -7.86
C ASP A 82 4.80 -16.18 -8.99
N LYS A 83 3.59 -16.68 -8.71
CA LYS A 83 2.70 -17.30 -9.71
C LYS A 83 1.91 -16.30 -10.56
N SER A 84 2.07 -15.01 -10.31
CA SER A 84 1.35 -13.93 -11.00
C SER A 84 2.21 -13.17 -12.03
N SER A 85 3.42 -13.65 -12.33
CA SER A 85 4.34 -13.10 -13.35
C SER A 85 4.33 -13.90 -14.65
#